data_AF-A0A962G5V2-F1
#
_entry.id   AF-A0A962G5V2-F1
#
_cell.length_a   1.000
_cell.length_b   1.000
_cell.length_c   1.000
_cell.angle_alpha   90.00
_cell.angle_beta   90.00
_cell.angle_gamma   90.00
#
_symmetry.space_group_name_H-M   'P 1'
#
loop_
_entity.id
_entity.type
_entity.pdbx_description
1 polymer ?
#
loop_
_entity_poly.entity_id
_entity_poly.type
_entity_poly.pdbx_seq_one_letter_code
_entity_poly.pdbx_strand_id
1 'polypeptide(L)'
;MIRKLPLCIAFALAASANAQPNSEQAAGDAAVPLTYVGSNARVSLGINDDGDVLGEILAILGKTDSSAWLAELWLGQGGSGGLQLGYNRLSGDPQSSSATVWKFFGAGDQNAFKDRKATLGLGWERDDLFFSGYFSHATSGTRLVDAQLVSDTTT
;
A
#
# COMPACT_ATOMS: atom_id res chain seq x y z
N MET A 1 -28.56 23.06 4.24
CA MET A 1 -27.99 22.39 3.05
C MET A 1 -26.69 21.71 3.47
N ILE A 2 -26.67 20.37 3.57
CA ILE A 2 -25.47 19.62 3.98
C ILE A 2 -24.61 19.42 2.72
N ARG A 3 -23.62 20.29 2.53
CA ARG A 3 -22.60 20.13 1.48
C ARG A 3 -21.55 19.15 1.99
N LYS A 4 -21.58 17.92 1.46
CA LYS A 4 -20.58 16.89 1.71
C LYS A 4 -19.25 17.37 1.11
N LEU A 5 -18.24 17.62 1.94
CA LEU A 5 -16.91 18.02 1.50
C LEU A 5 -16.22 16.86 0.77
N PRO A 6 -15.70 17.07 -0.46
CA PRO A 6 -14.67 16.23 -1.02
C PRO A 6 -13.35 16.66 -0.37
N LEU A 7 -13.13 16.26 0.89
CA LEU A 7 -11.75 16.21 1.37
C LEU A 7 -11.12 15.10 0.53
N CYS A 8 -10.24 15.48 -0.39
CA CYS A 8 -9.43 14.56 -1.17
C CYS A 8 -8.68 13.68 -0.17
N ILE A 9 -9.28 12.55 0.20
CA ILE A 9 -8.55 11.40 0.68
C ILE A 9 -7.86 10.90 -0.58
N ALA A 10 -6.82 11.62 -1.00
CA ALA A 10 -5.83 11.04 -1.86
C ALA A 10 -5.36 9.81 -1.10
N PHE A 11 -5.71 8.63 -1.61
CA PHE A 11 -5.11 7.35 -1.30
C PHE A 11 -3.64 7.38 -1.77
N ALA A 12 -2.90 8.40 -1.34
CA ALA A 12 -1.48 8.57 -1.59
C ALA A 12 -0.74 7.83 -0.47
N LEU A 13 -0.98 6.52 -0.39
CA LEU A 13 -0.04 5.58 0.20
C LEU A 13 0.14 4.39 -0.75
N ALA A 14 0.31 4.69 -2.04
CA ALA A 14 1.11 3.88 -2.95
C ALA A 14 2.62 4.06 -2.65
N ALA A 15 2.99 4.14 -1.37
CA ALA A 15 4.32 3.69 -0.99
C ALA A 15 4.23 2.18 -1.13
N SER A 16 4.70 1.65 -2.26
CA SER A 16 4.91 0.23 -2.46
C SER A 16 5.91 -0.25 -1.41
N ALA A 17 5.41 -0.45 -0.19
CA ALA A 17 6.11 -1.02 0.94
C ALA A 17 6.31 -2.52 0.73
N ASN A 18 6.13 -3.05 -0.48
CA ASN A 18 6.34 -4.45 -0.82
C ASN A 18 7.80 -4.86 -0.61
N ALA A 19 8.04 -5.98 0.04
CA ALA A 19 9.34 -6.65 0.18
C ALA A 19 9.86 -7.18 -1.17
N GLN A 20 9.07 -7.06 -2.23
CA GLN A 20 9.44 -7.36 -3.60
C GLN A 20 9.75 -6.05 -4.34
N PRO A 21 10.78 -6.00 -5.22
CA PRO A 21 10.84 -4.96 -6.23
C PRO A 21 9.51 -4.94 -7.01
N ASN A 22 9.12 -3.80 -7.59
CA ASN A 22 8.03 -3.76 -8.57
C ASN A 22 8.40 -4.75 -9.69
N SER A 23 7.95 -6.00 -9.58
CA SER A 23 7.76 -6.83 -10.74
C SER A 23 6.68 -6.09 -11.51
N GLU A 24 7.05 -5.51 -12.66
CA GLU A 24 6.07 -5.25 -13.71
C GLU A 24 5.19 -6.47 -13.73
N GLN A 25 3.92 -6.30 -13.38
CA GLN A 25 2.94 -7.36 -13.40
C GLN A 25 3.04 -7.92 -14.81
N ALA A 26 3.65 -9.11 -14.94
CA ALA A 26 4.02 -9.63 -16.24
C ALA A 26 2.71 -9.67 -17.03
N ALA A 27 2.67 -8.91 -18.12
CA ALA A 27 1.53 -8.91 -19.04
C ALA A 27 1.47 -10.32 -19.65
N GLY A 28 0.81 -11.25 -18.96
CA GLY A 28 0.92 -12.69 -19.25
C GLY A 28 0.11 -13.58 -18.32
N ASP A 29 0.02 -13.29 -17.02
CA ASP A 29 -0.79 -14.11 -16.09
C ASP A 29 -2.27 -13.91 -16.39
N ALA A 30 -2.90 -14.90 -17.01
CA ALA A 30 -4.33 -14.92 -17.24
C ALA A 30 -5.05 -15.05 -15.89
N ALA A 31 -5.38 -13.92 -15.27
CA ALA A 31 -6.21 -13.90 -14.08
C ALA A 31 -7.70 -13.80 -14.46
N VAL A 32 -8.58 -14.46 -13.71
CA VAL A 32 -10.03 -14.19 -13.74
C VAL A 32 -10.36 -13.22 -12.60
N PRO A 33 -10.40 -11.89 -12.84
CA PRO A 33 -10.61 -10.92 -11.78
C PRO A 33 -12.09 -10.78 -11.43
N LEU A 34 -12.42 -10.87 -10.15
CA LEU A 34 -13.65 -10.37 -9.56
C LEU A 34 -13.32 -9.09 -8.79
N THR A 35 -13.85 -7.96 -9.24
CA THR A 35 -13.66 -6.66 -8.57
C THR A 35 -14.98 -6.05 -8.15
N TYR A 36 -15.05 -5.66 -6.89
CA TYR A 36 -16.10 -4.83 -6.32
C TYR A 36 -15.53 -3.45 -5.96
N VAL A 37 -16.20 -2.39 -6.38
CA VAL A 37 -15.85 -1.01 -6.02
C VAL A 37 -17.07 -0.35 -5.36
N GLY A 38 -16.98 -0.15 -4.06
CA GLY A 38 -17.94 0.62 -3.27
C GLY A 38 -17.41 2.01 -2.93
N SER A 39 -18.24 2.82 -2.27
CA SER A 39 -17.85 4.19 -1.89
C SER A 39 -16.71 4.26 -0.88
N ASN A 40 -16.59 3.25 0.00
CA ASN A 40 -15.61 3.21 1.08
C ASN A 40 -14.62 2.05 0.98
N ALA A 41 -14.82 1.14 0.03
CA ALA A 41 -13.95 -0.02 -0.11
C ALA A 41 -13.88 -0.52 -1.55
N ARG A 42 -12.70 -1.02 -1.92
CA ARG A 42 -12.46 -1.80 -3.13
C ARG A 42 -11.99 -3.18 -2.71
N VAL A 43 -12.54 -4.21 -3.34
CA VAL A 43 -12.10 -5.59 -3.17
C VAL A 43 -11.86 -6.17 -4.55
N SER A 44 -10.71 -6.78 -4.75
CA SER A 44 -10.36 -7.50 -5.97
C SER A 44 -9.86 -8.88 -5.58
N LEU A 45 -10.27 -9.91 -6.32
CA LEU A 45 -9.83 -11.29 -6.17
C LEU A 45 -9.54 -11.84 -7.56
N GLY A 46 -8.53 -12.67 -7.67
CA GLY A 46 -8.17 -13.34 -8.92
C GLY A 46 -7.53 -14.69 -8.65
N ILE A 47 -7.49 -15.51 -9.70
CA ILE A 47 -6.72 -16.76 -9.72
C ILE A 47 -5.87 -16.66 -10.98
N ASN A 48 -4.55 -16.81 -10.86
CA ASN A 48 -3.67 -16.81 -12.02
C ASN A 48 -3.63 -18.20 -12.70
N ASP A 49 -2.84 -18.33 -13.75
CA ASP A 49 -2.65 -19.55 -14.54
C ASP A 49 -1.98 -20.69 -13.76
N ASP A 50 -1.18 -20.37 -12.74
CA ASP A 50 -0.63 -21.34 -11.79
C ASP A 50 -1.65 -21.83 -10.74
N GLY A 51 -2.85 -21.22 -10.70
CA GLY A 51 -3.87 -21.52 -9.70
C GLY A 51 -3.67 -20.80 -8.35
N ASP A 52 -2.72 -19.89 -8.26
CA ASP A 52 -2.49 -19.06 -7.08
C ASP A 52 -3.58 -17.98 -6.96
N VAL A 53 -4.08 -17.82 -5.72
CA VAL A 53 -5.07 -16.80 -5.40
C VAL A 53 -4.38 -15.45 -5.19
N LEU A 54 -4.86 -14.45 -5.93
CA LEU A 54 -4.47 -13.06 -5.81
C LEU A 54 -5.63 -12.27 -5.19
N GLY A 55 -5.31 -11.26 -4.39
CA GLY A 55 -6.35 -10.42 -3.82
C GLY A 55 -5.86 -9.08 -3.30
N GLU A 56 -6.74 -8.09 -3.34
CA GLU A 56 -6.53 -6.76 -2.76
C GLU A 56 -7.81 -6.33 -2.06
N ILE A 57 -7.67 -5.77 -0.86
CA ILE A 57 -8.73 -5.08 -0.15
C ILE A 57 -8.19 -3.72 0.23
N LEU A 58 -8.90 -2.68 -0.18
CA LEU A 58 -8.66 -1.31 0.21
C LEU A 58 -9.91 -0.77 0.89
N ALA A 59 -9.81 -0.23 2.10
CA ALA A 59 -10.98 0.22 2.85
C ALA A 59 -10.71 1.49 3.66
N ILE A 60 -11.72 2.37 3.71
CA ILE A 60 -11.86 3.40 4.74
C ILE A 60 -12.60 2.75 5.91
N LEU A 61 -11.87 2.44 6.99
CA LEU A 61 -12.43 1.76 8.16
C LEU A 61 -13.34 2.67 8.98
N GLY A 62 -13.03 3.97 8.99
CA GLY A 62 -13.82 4.96 9.70
C GLY A 62 -13.34 6.37 9.36
N LYS A 63 -14.28 7.32 9.31
CA LYS A 63 -14.01 8.72 9.02
C LYS A 63 -14.84 9.61 9.93
N THR A 64 -14.21 10.66 10.44
CA THR A 64 -14.83 11.79 11.12
C THR A 64 -14.61 13.06 10.30
N ASP A 65 -15.01 14.21 10.84
CA ASP A 65 -14.77 15.51 10.19
C ASP A 65 -13.27 15.89 10.20
N SER A 66 -12.47 15.31 11.09
CA SER A 66 -11.05 15.65 11.26
C SER A 66 -10.08 14.47 11.18
N SER A 67 -10.56 13.25 10.95
CA SER A 67 -9.70 12.08 10.84
C SER A 67 -10.27 10.96 9.97
N ALA A 68 -9.40 10.10 9.45
CA ALA A 68 -9.78 8.90 8.73
C ALA A 68 -8.80 7.76 9.01
N TRP A 69 -9.34 6.56 9.23
CA TRP A 69 -8.61 5.31 9.29
C TRP A 69 -8.75 4.57 7.96
N LEU A 70 -7.62 4.09 7.45
CA LEU A 70 -7.53 3.36 6.19
C LEU A 70 -6.86 2.01 6.44
N ALA A 71 -7.28 1.01 5.70
CA ALA A 71 -6.64 -0.29 5.69
C ALA A 71 -6.48 -0.79 4.27
N GLU A 72 -5.35 -1.44 4.05
CA GLU A 72 -5.03 -2.15 2.83
C GLU A 72 -4.55 -3.55 3.19
N LEU A 73 -5.02 -4.54 2.45
CA LEU A 73 -4.52 -5.91 2.50
C LEU A 73 -4.28 -6.36 1.07
N TRP A 74 -3.19 -7.07 0.84
CA TRP A 74 -2.92 -7.70 -0.44
C TRP A 74 -2.37 -9.11 -0.26
N LEU A 75 -2.71 -9.95 -1.23
CA LEU A 75 -2.24 -11.32 -1.38
C LEU A 75 -1.79 -11.50 -2.83
N GLY A 76 -0.61 -12.03 -3.00
CA GLY A 76 0.03 -12.30 -4.28
C GLY A 76 0.52 -13.75 -4.37
N GLN A 77 1.15 -14.04 -5.50
CA GLN A 77 1.67 -15.37 -5.84
C GLN A 77 2.64 -15.89 -4.76
N GLY A 78 2.66 -17.22 -4.58
CA GLY A 78 3.56 -17.88 -3.62
C GLY A 78 3.32 -17.49 -2.15
N GLY A 79 2.13 -17.00 -1.82
CA GLY A 79 1.79 -16.51 -0.47
C GLY A 79 2.49 -15.20 -0.10
N SER A 80 2.96 -14.44 -1.09
CA SER A 80 3.36 -13.05 -0.89
C SER A 80 2.15 -12.22 -0.50
N GLY A 81 2.36 -11.15 0.26
CA GLY A 81 1.24 -10.34 0.71
C GLY A 81 1.59 -9.48 1.91
N GLY A 82 0.63 -8.69 2.35
CA GLY A 82 0.83 -7.81 3.47
C GLY A 82 -0.42 -7.06 3.86
N LEU A 83 -0.24 -6.23 4.88
CA LEU A 83 -1.26 -5.29 5.32
C LEU A 83 -0.62 -3.95 5.63
N GLN A 84 -1.41 -2.91 5.46
CA GLN A 84 -1.07 -1.55 5.85
C GLN A 84 -2.26 -0.91 6.56
N LEU A 85 -1.99 -0.26 7.69
CA LEU A 85 -2.96 0.55 8.41
C LEU A 85 -2.50 2.01 8.40
N GLY A 86 -3.37 2.88 7.91
CA GLY A 86 -3.15 4.31 7.79
C GLY A 86 -4.08 5.11 8.70
N TYR A 87 -3.59 6.25 9.19
CA TYR A 87 -4.35 7.23 9.92
C TYR A 87 -4.04 8.63 9.40
N ASN A 88 -5.07 9.31 8.89
CA ASN A 88 -4.99 10.70 8.46
C ASN A 88 -5.70 11.58 9.49
N ARG A 89 -5.07 12.71 9.84
CA ARG A 89 -5.60 13.71 10.76
C ARG A 89 -5.54 15.09 10.14
N LEU A 90 -6.71 15.71 9.98
CA LEU A 90 -6.85 17.12 9.65
C LEU A 90 -6.55 17.97 10.90
N SER A 91 -5.74 18.99 10.72
CA SER A 91 -5.42 20.01 11.72
C SER A 91 -5.74 21.38 11.14
N GLY A 92 -6.56 22.15 11.87
CA GLY A 92 -7.07 23.46 11.44
C GLY A 92 -8.52 23.39 10.95
N ASP A 93 -9.04 24.54 10.52
CA ASP A 93 -10.36 24.63 9.91
C ASP A 93 -10.30 24.11 8.47
N PRO A 94 -11.09 23.08 8.09
CA PRO A 94 -11.14 22.57 6.72
C PRO A 94 -11.51 23.61 5.65
N GLN A 95 -12.07 24.77 6.02
CA GLN A 95 -12.36 25.87 5.10
C GLN A 95 -11.19 26.87 4.94
N SER A 96 -10.12 26.70 5.71
CA SER A 96 -8.97 27.58 5.70
C SER A 96 -7.85 27.03 4.81
N SER A 97 -7.18 27.91 4.06
CA SER A 97 -5.93 27.58 3.34
C SER A 97 -4.74 27.30 4.27
N SER A 98 -4.95 27.38 5.58
CA SER A 98 -4.02 26.94 6.62
C SER A 98 -4.33 25.56 7.17
N ALA A 99 -5.36 24.88 6.65
CA ALA A 99 -5.62 23.49 6.96
C ALA A 99 -4.43 22.63 6.56
N THR A 100 -4.12 21.66 7.40
CA THR A 100 -3.04 20.70 7.14
C THR A 100 -3.51 19.29 7.44
N VAL A 101 -2.99 18.31 6.73
CA VAL A 101 -3.28 16.89 6.96
C VAL A 101 -2.00 16.19 7.34
N TRP A 102 -1.95 15.63 8.55
CA TRP A 102 -0.93 14.68 8.94
C TRP A 102 -1.36 13.27 8.55
N LYS A 103 -0.44 12.50 8.01
CA LYS A 103 -0.65 11.12 7.55
C LYS A 103 0.34 10.22 8.29
N PHE A 104 -0.14 9.12 8.83
CA PHE A 104 0.68 8.13 9.50
C PHE A 104 0.31 6.76 8.96
N PHE A 105 1.28 5.87 8.81
CA PHE A 105 0.98 4.48 8.50
C PHE A 105 1.99 3.52 9.10
N GLY A 106 1.53 2.30 9.31
CA GLY A 106 2.36 1.14 9.56
C GLY A 106 1.96 0.03 8.61
N ALA A 107 2.96 -0.68 8.09
CA ALA A 107 2.77 -1.81 7.21
C ALA A 107 3.66 -2.98 7.61
N GLY A 108 3.18 -4.18 7.33
CA GLY A 108 3.93 -5.41 7.47
C GLY A 108 3.62 -6.33 6.30
N ASP A 109 4.66 -6.85 5.68
CA ASP A 109 4.52 -7.60 4.44
C ASP A 109 5.59 -8.69 4.31
N GLN A 110 5.31 -9.63 3.41
CA GLN A 110 6.11 -10.81 3.12
C GLN A 110 6.17 -11.05 1.61
N ASN A 111 7.34 -11.44 1.10
CA ASN A 111 7.49 -11.84 -0.31
C ASN A 111 7.27 -13.36 -0.51
N ALA A 112 7.28 -13.83 -1.77
CA ALA A 112 7.09 -15.24 -2.10
C ALA A 112 8.18 -16.17 -1.50
N PHE A 113 9.34 -15.60 -1.16
CA PHE A 113 10.45 -16.31 -0.52
C PHE A 113 10.39 -16.30 1.01
N LYS A 114 9.31 -15.76 1.59
CA LYS A 114 9.09 -15.64 3.03
C LYS A 114 10.01 -14.64 3.74
N ASP A 115 10.65 -13.74 3.01
CA ASP A 115 11.31 -12.59 3.62
C ASP A 115 10.24 -11.58 4.06
N ARG A 116 10.39 -11.05 5.28
CA ARG A 116 9.42 -10.18 5.93
C ARG A 116 9.99 -8.80 6.14
N LYS A 117 9.14 -7.79 6.03
CA LYS A 117 9.50 -6.40 6.20
C LYS A 117 8.43 -5.69 7.04
N ALA A 118 8.88 -4.78 7.89
CA ALA A 118 8.02 -3.84 8.59
C ALA A 118 8.35 -2.43 8.12
N THR A 119 7.33 -1.61 7.93
CA THR A 119 7.46 -0.22 7.47
C THR A 119 6.64 0.70 8.34
N LEU A 120 7.21 1.84 8.69
CA LEU A 120 6.50 2.95 9.31
C LEU A 120 6.70 4.18 8.44
N GLY A 121 5.64 4.98 8.28
CA GLY A 121 5.79 6.23 7.57
C GLY A 121 4.91 7.35 8.08
N LEU A 122 5.32 8.54 7.70
CA LEU A 122 4.70 9.79 8.06
C LEU A 122 4.61 10.69 6.83
N GLY A 123 3.60 11.53 6.83
CA GLY A 123 3.43 12.56 5.82
C GLY A 123 2.68 13.75 6.37
N TRP A 124 2.80 14.84 5.64
CA TRP A 124 2.13 16.08 5.93
C TRP A 124 1.78 16.76 4.61
N GLU A 125 0.62 17.38 4.56
CA GLU A 125 0.11 18.04 3.37
C GLU A 125 -0.62 19.33 3.74
N ARG A 126 -0.49 20.32 2.87
CA ARG A 126 -1.20 21.60 2.82
C ARG A 126 -1.48 21.93 1.35
N ASP A 127 -2.42 22.85 1.09
CA ASP A 127 -2.90 23.26 -0.25
C ASP A 127 -1.87 23.19 -1.39
N ASP A 128 -0.65 23.70 -1.19
CA ASP A 128 0.39 23.82 -2.21
C ASP A 128 1.67 23.03 -1.91
N LEU A 129 1.75 22.34 -0.78
CA LEU A 129 2.96 21.65 -0.34
C LEU A 129 2.65 20.36 0.40
N PHE A 130 3.35 19.29 0.04
CA PHE A 130 3.31 18.03 0.76
C PHE A 130 4.73 17.46 0.94
N PHE A 131 4.90 16.70 2.02
CA PHE A 131 6.05 15.84 2.21
C PHE A 131 5.61 14.49 2.76
N SER A 132 6.36 13.45 2.43
CA SER A 132 6.18 12.11 2.97
C SER A 132 7.51 11.40 3.07
N GLY A 133 7.67 10.59 4.10
CA GLY A 133 8.83 9.74 4.29
C GLY A 133 8.42 8.45 5.00
N TYR A 134 9.20 7.40 4.79
CA TYR A 134 9.02 6.14 5.47
C TYR A 134 10.37 5.50 5.78
N PHE A 135 10.34 4.61 6.76
CA PHE A 135 11.45 3.77 7.16
C PHE A 135 10.98 2.33 7.13
N SER A 136 11.76 1.46 6.49
CA SER A 136 11.49 0.04 6.42
C SER A 136 12.66 -0.77 6.96
N HIS A 137 12.35 -1.87 7.63
CA HIS A 137 13.32 -2.79 8.17
C HIS A 137 12.93 -4.23 7.85
N ALA A 138 13.89 -5.02 7.40
CA ALA A 138 13.69 -6.46 7.24
C ALA A 138 13.56 -7.10 8.62
N THR A 139 12.47 -7.82 8.84
CA THR A 139 12.20 -8.53 10.11
C THR A 139 12.49 -10.02 10.01
N SER A 140 12.78 -10.54 8.81
CA SER A 140 13.31 -11.89 8.59
C SER A 140 14.84 -11.87 8.48
N GLY A 141 15.47 -13.06 8.47
CA GLY A 141 16.91 -13.20 8.27
C GLY A 141 17.41 -12.70 6.91
N THR A 142 18.72 -12.78 6.72
CA THR A 142 19.39 -12.36 5.48
C THR A 142 19.36 -13.46 4.42
N ARG A 143 19.13 -13.07 3.16
CA ARG A 143 19.19 -13.94 1.98
C ARG A 143 20.09 -13.28 0.94
N LEU A 144 20.88 -14.08 0.20
CA LEU A 144 21.83 -13.62 -0.83
C LEU A 144 22.99 -12.72 -0.34
N VAL A 145 23.26 -12.67 0.97
CA VAL A 145 24.40 -11.90 1.51
C VAL A 145 25.78 -12.43 1.10
N ASP A 146 25.85 -13.62 0.50
CA ASP A 146 27.08 -14.27 0.03
C ASP A 146 26.95 -14.85 -1.39
N ALA A 147 26.02 -14.30 -2.19
CA ALA A 147 25.82 -14.78 -3.56
C ALA A 147 26.84 -14.13 -4.52
N GLN A 148 27.69 -14.93 -5.16
CA GLN A 148 28.45 -14.49 -6.33
C GLN A 148 27.57 -14.59 -7.58
N LEU A 149 27.37 -13.47 -8.26
CA LEU A 149 26.76 -13.45 -9.58
C LEU A 149 27.79 -13.93 -10.60
N VAL A 150 27.67 -15.17 -11.06
CA VAL A 150 28.48 -15.68 -12.18
C VAL A 150 27.65 -15.53 -13.45
N SER A 151 28.10 -14.66 -14.35
CA SER A 151 27.46 -14.45 -15.66
C SER A 151 28.32 -15.11 -16.73
N ASP A 152 27.95 -16.31 -17.16
CA ASP A 152 28.56 -16.94 -18.32
C ASP A 152 28.03 -16.28 -19.59
N THR A 153 28.84 -15.41 -20.19
CA THR A 153 28.57 -14.89 -21.55
C THR A 153 29.09 -15.92 -22.55
N THR A 154 28.19 -16.69 -23.15
CA THR A 154 28.56 -17.54 -24.29
C THR A 154 28.51 -16.67 -25.55
N THR A 155 29.69 -16.28 -26.06
CA THR A 155 29.88 -15.71 -27.41
C THR A 155 30.09 -16.79 -28.45
#